data_AF-A0A7V8NFK6-F1
#
_entry.id   AF-A0A7V8NFK6-F1
#
_cell.length_a   1.000
_cell.length_b   1.000
_cell.length_c   1.000
_cell.angle_alpha   90.00
_cell.angle_beta   90.00
_cell.angle_gamma   90.00
#
_symmetry.space_group_name_H-M   'P 1'
#
loop_
_entity.id
_entity.type
_entity.pdbx_description
1 polymer ?
#
loop_
_entity_poly.entity_id
_entity_poly.type
_entity_poly.pdbx_seq_one_letter_code
_entity_poly.pdbx_strand_id
1 'polypeptide(L)'
;MARPDAAACPTHRRIAMRPQLVAEPAVPFLSTPYEEFGFGPLFAALDRVEHGGRSVEQVREELRNTRGPFRGRGAPVHPVHLAWTAHALERYVAARVREQAAAAEAGLPPTLAIGQPWTWRTRRLDAPDPRGARQYEHTLWGRMYTSADGAVRDLWLPSLGRAKTSRPGAELGAVARVMAHGAPTPRRRARDEPPTGATDTSRSPALVRVFDVGCADGSVEPLLGAAPSFGEGPVEARKRFEGDAVPAFLSIATATGTRPGESCVDCKAIAGCTDLKRTPSLWGGRRPPVARKRRSVSAWDLRLYAECPAQYHLVRRLHLNDLSGENEGARRGRFVDSWLDAHHGEQPVRGCRDRAAPNPDVLRSETELDEASAREATGMLAGHRLLCPLDGLGADERVLVQHRVTAYVPELDVVVLAVPDLVYTHRGRWVWRETKTSSRPLWERDSLLRTYPQLALGVLLFHAGALGDDPRRSWVELEHLREGHGESRLERIDPGRAEIVDEARHVIAGLAQPLLEDTTYEPRAGRHCHGCLARTWCRPGSAYATDHPLPHGPGAFSSADGSEPSAELTPRGGISSND
;
A
#
# COMPACT_ATOMS: atom_id res chain seq x y z
N MET A 1 7.51 -14.01 -5.86
CA MET A 1 8.19 -12.95 -5.09
C MET A 1 8.68 -13.55 -3.78
N ALA A 2 9.94 -13.31 -3.39
CA ALA A 2 10.57 -13.90 -2.20
C ALA A 2 10.05 -13.30 -0.87
N ARG A 3 9.44 -12.12 -0.93
CA ARG A 3 8.93 -11.37 0.22
C ARG A 3 7.94 -12.21 1.04
N PRO A 4 8.20 -12.48 2.34
CA PRO A 4 7.23 -13.11 3.22
C PRO A 4 6.00 -12.21 3.39
N ASP A 5 4.84 -12.84 3.47
CA ASP A 5 3.56 -12.20 3.76
C ASP A 5 2.72 -13.25 4.49
N ALA A 6 2.49 -13.00 5.78
CA ALA A 6 1.74 -13.88 6.65
C ALA A 6 0.23 -13.81 6.38
N ALA A 7 -0.27 -12.75 5.76
CA ALA A 7 -1.69 -12.58 5.44
C ALA A 7 -2.05 -13.18 4.07
N ALA A 8 -1.07 -13.37 3.18
CA ALA A 8 -1.30 -13.95 1.87
C ALA A 8 -1.76 -15.42 1.92
N CYS A 9 -2.54 -15.81 0.92
CA CYS A 9 -3.04 -17.18 0.77
C CYS A 9 -1.90 -18.14 0.36
N PRO A 10 -1.61 -19.19 1.15
CA PRO A 10 -0.57 -20.17 0.82
C PRO A 10 -0.73 -20.78 -0.58
N THR A 11 -1.96 -21.22 -0.90
CA THR A 11 -2.30 -21.79 -2.21
C THR A 11 -2.05 -20.80 -3.35
N HIS A 12 -2.47 -19.53 -3.20
CA HIS A 12 -2.20 -18.50 -4.21
C HIS A 12 -0.70 -18.34 -4.44
N ARG A 13 0.09 -18.16 -3.38
CA ARG A 13 1.54 -17.92 -3.48
C ARG A 13 2.26 -19.08 -4.14
N ARG A 14 1.91 -20.32 -3.77
CA ARG A 14 2.47 -21.54 -4.37
C ARG A 14 2.16 -21.63 -5.86
N ILE A 15 0.94 -21.29 -6.29
CA ILE A 15 0.54 -21.27 -7.70
C ILE A 15 1.22 -20.11 -8.45
N ALA A 16 1.34 -18.93 -7.83
CA ALA A 16 2.00 -17.77 -8.42
C ALA A 16 3.49 -18.01 -8.71
N MET A 17 4.16 -18.87 -7.94
CA MET A 17 5.53 -19.32 -8.22
C MET A 17 5.64 -20.28 -9.41
N ARG A 18 4.53 -20.77 -9.95
CA ARG A 18 4.48 -21.70 -11.07
C ARG A 18 3.80 -21.02 -12.25
N PRO A 19 4.52 -20.15 -12.99
CA PRO A 19 3.90 -19.33 -14.05
C PRO A 19 3.26 -20.16 -15.16
N GLN A 20 3.74 -21.39 -15.36
CA GLN A 20 3.23 -22.36 -16.34
C GLN A 20 1.92 -23.05 -15.91
N LEU A 21 1.49 -22.92 -14.65
CA LEU A 21 0.15 -23.37 -14.25
C LEU A 21 -0.91 -22.38 -14.77
N VAL A 22 -1.88 -22.91 -15.51
CA VAL A 22 -3.01 -22.15 -16.07
C VAL A 22 -4.29 -22.53 -15.33
N ALA A 23 -5.19 -21.57 -15.14
CA ALA A 23 -6.51 -21.85 -14.58
C ALA A 23 -7.34 -22.66 -15.59
N GLU A 24 -8.24 -23.50 -15.09
CA GLU A 24 -9.25 -24.17 -15.90
C GLU A 24 -10.65 -23.77 -15.39
N PRO A 25 -11.48 -23.12 -16.22
CA PRO A 25 -11.18 -22.62 -17.56
C PRO A 25 -10.13 -21.48 -17.54
N ALA A 26 -9.47 -21.27 -18.66
CA ALA A 26 -8.47 -20.21 -18.79
C ALA A 26 -9.09 -18.83 -18.52
N VAL A 27 -8.46 -18.05 -17.64
CA VAL A 27 -8.88 -16.66 -17.41
C VAL A 27 -8.57 -15.83 -18.67
N PRO A 28 -9.57 -15.19 -19.30
CA PRO A 28 -9.35 -14.37 -20.49
C PRO A 28 -8.44 -13.18 -20.16
N PHE A 29 -7.70 -12.72 -21.17
CA PHE A 29 -7.00 -11.45 -21.05
C PHE A 29 -8.03 -10.32 -21.08
N LEU A 30 -8.04 -9.48 -20.04
CA LEU A 30 -8.94 -8.34 -19.92
C LEU A 30 -8.10 -7.07 -19.84
N SER A 31 -8.38 -6.12 -20.73
CA SER A 31 -7.71 -4.83 -20.75
C SER A 31 -8.07 -4.03 -19.50
N THR A 32 -7.12 -3.20 -19.07
CA THR A 32 -7.32 -2.23 -18.01
C THR A 32 -7.58 -0.86 -18.65
N PRO A 33 -8.48 -0.05 -18.08
CA PRO A 33 -8.76 1.27 -18.63
C PRO A 33 -7.53 2.19 -18.61
N TYR A 34 -6.65 2.02 -17.63
CA TYR A 34 -5.37 2.72 -17.51
C TYR A 34 -4.23 1.76 -17.15
N GLU A 35 -3.00 2.24 -17.29
CA GLU A 35 -1.80 1.61 -16.73
C GLU A 35 -1.96 1.42 -15.21
N GLU A 36 -1.75 0.20 -14.74
CA GLU A 36 -1.91 -0.18 -13.32
C GLU A 36 -0.56 -0.36 -12.63
N PHE A 37 0.54 -0.39 -13.39
CA PHE A 37 1.88 -0.42 -12.82
C PHE A 37 2.40 1.00 -12.61
N GLY A 38 2.46 1.45 -11.35
CA GLY A 38 2.87 2.81 -10.98
C GLY A 38 4.22 3.25 -11.55
N PHE A 39 5.21 2.36 -11.67
CA PHE A 39 6.51 2.68 -12.25
C PHE A 39 6.60 2.47 -13.78
N GLY A 40 5.53 1.98 -14.42
CA GLY A 40 5.52 1.68 -15.86
C GLY A 40 5.90 2.88 -16.73
N PRO A 41 5.21 4.03 -16.58
CA PRO A 41 5.56 5.25 -17.31
C PRO A 41 6.93 5.80 -16.93
N LEU A 42 7.34 5.71 -15.65
CA LEU A 42 8.67 6.12 -15.20
C LEU A 42 9.78 5.32 -15.88
N PHE A 43 9.64 3.99 -15.98
CA PHE A 43 10.63 3.16 -16.67
C PHE A 43 10.68 3.47 -18.16
N ALA A 44 9.53 3.73 -18.80
CA ALA A 44 9.50 4.17 -20.19
C ALA A 44 10.12 5.57 -20.41
N ALA A 45 10.05 6.45 -19.40
CA ALA A 45 10.69 7.76 -19.43
C ALA A 45 12.21 7.63 -19.25
N LEU A 46 12.65 6.80 -18.29
CA LEU A 46 14.07 6.50 -18.06
C LEU A 46 14.69 5.80 -19.28
N ASP A 47 13.98 4.90 -19.96
CA ASP A 47 14.48 4.28 -21.21
C ASP A 47 14.77 5.34 -22.29
N ARG A 48 13.95 6.38 -22.41
CA ARG A 48 14.18 7.49 -23.37
C ARG A 48 15.43 8.30 -23.01
N VAL A 49 15.70 8.51 -21.73
CA VAL A 49 16.89 9.24 -21.26
C VAL A 49 18.15 8.37 -21.38
N GLU A 50 18.12 7.17 -20.79
CA GLU A 50 19.27 6.29 -20.63
C GLU A 50 19.68 5.56 -21.92
N HIS A 51 18.74 5.32 -22.84
CA HIS A 51 18.99 4.60 -24.09
C HIS A 51 18.64 5.41 -25.35
N GLY A 52 17.75 6.39 -25.23
CA GLY A 52 17.32 7.22 -26.36
C GLY A 52 18.10 8.53 -26.52
N GLY A 53 19.02 8.86 -25.61
CA GLY A 53 19.82 10.08 -25.66
C GLY A 53 19.01 11.38 -25.51
N ARG A 54 17.76 11.30 -25.02
CA ARG A 54 16.91 12.48 -24.80
C ARG A 54 17.26 13.15 -23.48
N SER A 55 17.14 14.47 -23.41
CA SER A 55 17.29 15.19 -22.14
C SER A 55 16.09 14.95 -21.22
N VAL A 56 16.29 15.15 -19.91
CA VAL A 56 15.23 15.03 -18.91
C VAL A 56 14.08 15.99 -19.23
N GLU A 57 14.39 17.24 -19.59
CA GLU A 57 13.42 18.28 -19.92
C GLU A 57 12.56 17.90 -21.13
N GLN A 58 13.18 17.34 -22.18
CA GLN A 58 12.47 16.88 -23.38
C GLN A 58 11.46 15.77 -23.02
N VAL A 59 11.85 14.82 -22.17
CA VAL A 59 10.96 13.71 -21.77
C VAL A 59 9.86 14.20 -20.82
N ARG A 60 10.14 15.16 -19.94
CA ARG A 60 9.12 15.80 -19.08
C ARG A 60 8.08 16.55 -19.90
N GLU A 61 8.51 17.26 -20.94
CA GLU A 61 7.59 17.95 -21.84
C GLU A 61 6.74 16.97 -22.66
N GLU A 62 7.33 15.86 -23.13
CA GLU A 62 6.58 14.77 -23.75
C GLU A 62 5.51 14.19 -22.80
N LEU A 63 5.86 13.94 -21.53
CA LEU A 63 4.92 13.45 -20.51
C LEU A 63 3.74 14.41 -20.30
N ARG A 64 3.99 15.72 -20.22
CA ARG A 64 2.93 16.73 -20.05
C ARG A 64 1.97 16.80 -21.23
N ASN A 65 2.49 16.60 -22.44
CA ASN A 65 1.71 16.69 -23.68
C ASN A 65 1.06 15.36 -24.09
N THR A 66 1.40 14.26 -23.41
CA THR A 66 0.86 12.94 -23.74
C THR A 66 -0.62 12.85 -23.40
N ARG A 67 -1.43 12.44 -24.39
CA ARG A 67 -2.82 12.00 -24.21
C ARG A 67 -2.91 10.54 -24.64
N GLY A 68 -3.14 9.63 -23.70
CA GLY A 68 -3.23 8.20 -23.96
C GLY A 68 -1.99 7.41 -23.51
N PRO A 69 -1.56 6.37 -24.25
CA PRO A 69 -0.47 5.52 -23.81
C PRO A 69 0.89 6.20 -23.96
N PHE A 70 1.70 6.14 -22.90
CA PHE A 70 3.09 6.61 -22.93
C PHE A 70 4.09 5.48 -23.25
N ARG A 71 3.66 4.23 -23.05
CA ARG A 71 4.45 3.00 -23.19
C ARG A 71 3.98 2.18 -24.39
N GLY A 72 4.39 2.58 -25.59
CA GLY A 72 4.08 1.86 -26.83
C GLY A 72 2.56 1.61 -27.01
N ARG A 73 2.17 0.39 -27.36
CA ARG A 73 0.75 -0.02 -27.53
C ARG A 73 0.05 -0.41 -26.21
N GLY A 74 0.50 0.11 -25.08
CA GLY A 74 -0.05 -0.18 -23.75
C GLY A 74 -1.40 0.48 -23.46
N ALA A 75 -1.90 0.29 -22.24
CA ALA A 75 -3.04 1.05 -21.73
C ALA A 75 -2.69 2.55 -21.64
N PRO A 76 -3.67 3.45 -21.75
CA PRO A 76 -3.41 4.87 -21.55
C PRO A 76 -2.92 5.14 -20.12
N VAL A 77 -2.22 6.25 -19.92
CA VAL A 77 -1.75 6.68 -18.60
C VAL A 77 -2.63 7.82 -18.11
N HIS A 78 -3.10 7.75 -16.86
CA HIS A 78 -3.94 8.79 -16.30
C HIS A 78 -3.16 10.14 -16.24
N PRO A 79 -3.77 11.30 -16.57
CA PRO A 79 -3.05 12.57 -16.63
C PRO A 79 -2.28 12.93 -15.36
N VAL A 80 -2.88 12.64 -14.19
CA VAL A 80 -2.22 12.88 -12.90
C VAL A 80 -1.04 11.92 -12.66
N HIS A 81 -1.09 10.70 -13.19
CA HIS A 81 0.03 9.75 -13.13
C HIS A 81 1.17 10.19 -14.05
N LEU A 82 0.88 10.79 -15.21
CA LEU A 82 1.90 11.43 -16.06
C LEU A 82 2.58 12.61 -15.34
N ALA A 83 1.80 13.45 -14.65
CA ALA A 83 2.34 14.57 -13.87
C ALA A 83 3.25 14.08 -12.72
N TRP A 84 2.83 13.05 -11.99
CA TRP A 84 3.69 12.38 -10.99
C TRP A 84 4.96 11.82 -11.63
N THR A 85 4.85 11.17 -12.79
CA THR A 85 5.98 10.57 -13.51
C THR A 85 7.01 11.63 -13.91
N ALA A 86 6.58 12.80 -14.37
CA ALA A 86 7.47 13.90 -14.73
C ALA A 86 8.26 14.45 -13.51
N HIS A 87 7.66 14.43 -12.32
CA HIS A 87 8.33 14.77 -11.07
C HIS A 87 9.31 13.67 -10.64
N ALA A 88 8.86 12.42 -10.64
CA ALA A 88 9.68 11.27 -10.28
C ALA A 88 10.91 11.10 -11.16
N LEU A 89 10.80 11.36 -12.47
CA LEU A 89 11.91 11.31 -13.42
C LEU A 89 13.04 12.28 -13.02
N GLU A 90 12.70 13.53 -12.74
CA GLU A 90 13.67 14.56 -12.34
C GLU A 90 14.41 14.14 -11.06
N ARG A 91 13.67 13.71 -10.04
CA ARG A 91 14.22 13.29 -8.75
C ARG A 91 15.12 12.07 -8.88
N TYR A 92 14.69 11.08 -9.66
CA TYR A 92 15.44 9.85 -9.89
C TYR A 92 16.78 10.13 -10.61
N VAL A 93 16.75 10.93 -11.69
CA VAL A 93 17.98 11.25 -12.44
C VAL A 93 18.94 12.08 -11.59
N ALA A 94 18.44 13.07 -10.85
CA ALA A 94 19.28 13.85 -9.95
C ALA A 94 19.92 12.98 -8.84
N ALA A 95 19.17 12.02 -8.30
CA ALA A 95 19.68 11.05 -7.33
C ALA A 95 20.79 10.17 -7.93
N ARG A 96 20.59 9.68 -9.17
CA ARG A 96 21.58 8.90 -9.92
C ARG A 96 22.88 9.66 -10.13
N VAL A 97 22.80 10.93 -10.52
CA VAL A 97 23.99 11.78 -10.73
C VAL A 97 24.79 11.96 -9.44
N ARG A 98 24.12 12.26 -8.32
CA ARG A 98 24.78 12.41 -7.01
C ARG A 98 25.48 11.12 -6.58
N GLU A 99 24.83 9.97 -6.74
CA GLU A 99 25.45 8.69 -6.39
C GLU A 99 26.66 8.38 -7.27
N GLN A 100 26.62 8.66 -8.58
CA GLN A 100 27.79 8.44 -9.43
C GLN A 100 28.96 9.35 -9.07
N ALA A 101 28.70 10.59 -8.68
CA ALA A 101 29.75 11.48 -8.18
C ALA A 101 30.40 10.91 -6.91
N ALA A 102 29.59 10.47 -5.94
CA ALA A 102 30.09 9.84 -4.72
C ALA A 102 30.84 8.52 -5.00
N ALA A 103 30.37 7.72 -5.95
CA ALA A 103 31.04 6.48 -6.36
C ALA A 103 32.41 6.76 -7.01
N ALA A 104 32.50 7.82 -7.83
CA ALA A 104 33.77 8.24 -8.43
C ALA A 104 34.77 8.74 -7.38
N GLU A 105 34.31 9.51 -6.38
CA GLU A 105 35.13 9.92 -5.23
C GLU A 105 35.64 8.70 -4.43
N ALA A 106 34.85 7.63 -4.36
CA ALA A 106 35.24 6.35 -3.76
C ALA A 106 36.09 5.45 -4.68
N GLY A 107 36.48 5.93 -5.87
CA GLY A 107 37.33 5.19 -6.81
C GLY A 107 36.63 4.06 -7.58
N LEU A 108 35.29 4.02 -7.59
CA LEU A 108 34.53 3.04 -8.35
C LEU A 108 34.38 3.46 -9.82
N PRO A 109 34.42 2.51 -10.77
CA PRO A 109 34.17 2.82 -12.18
C PRO A 109 32.73 3.28 -12.40
N PRO A 110 32.49 4.17 -13.39
CA PRO A 110 31.14 4.61 -13.74
C PRO A 110 30.30 3.43 -14.25
N THR A 111 28.99 3.46 -13.95
CA THR A 111 28.05 2.40 -14.34
C THR A 111 27.00 2.90 -15.35
N LEU A 112 26.77 2.12 -16.40
CA LEU A 112 25.88 2.43 -17.53
C LEU A 112 24.62 1.56 -17.47
N ALA A 113 23.50 2.13 -17.92
CA ALA A 113 22.20 1.47 -17.87
C ALA A 113 22.14 0.23 -18.78
N ILE A 114 21.46 -0.82 -18.31
CA ILE A 114 21.21 -2.05 -19.07
C ILE A 114 19.73 -2.11 -19.48
N GLY A 115 19.49 -2.18 -20.80
CA GLY A 115 18.12 -2.19 -21.35
C GLY A 115 17.38 -3.54 -21.23
N GLN A 116 18.07 -4.61 -20.82
CA GLN A 116 17.48 -5.94 -20.65
C GLN A 116 17.35 -6.31 -19.17
N PRO A 117 16.25 -6.96 -18.75
CA PRO A 117 16.15 -7.46 -17.40
C PRO A 117 17.17 -8.56 -17.13
N TRP A 118 17.62 -8.63 -15.88
CA TRP A 118 18.50 -9.68 -15.45
C TRP A 118 17.74 -10.87 -14.91
N THR A 119 18.23 -12.04 -15.30
CA THR A 119 17.66 -13.31 -14.93
C THR A 119 18.77 -14.22 -14.45
N TRP A 120 18.53 -14.89 -13.33
CA TRP A 120 19.29 -16.06 -12.92
C TRP A 120 18.42 -17.30 -13.09
N ARG A 121 18.89 -18.25 -13.89
CA ARG A 121 18.18 -19.47 -14.24
C ARG A 121 19.07 -20.68 -14.04
N THR A 122 18.52 -21.69 -13.40
CA THR A 122 19.15 -23.00 -13.27
C THR A 122 19.01 -23.81 -14.56
N ARG A 123 19.89 -24.79 -14.76
CA ARG A 123 19.71 -25.77 -15.84
C ARG A 123 18.44 -26.58 -15.58
N ARG A 124 17.67 -26.83 -16.64
CA ARG A 124 16.51 -27.71 -16.55
C ARG A 124 16.97 -29.16 -16.31
N LEU A 125 16.34 -29.81 -15.33
CA LEU A 125 16.54 -31.21 -15.00
C LEU A 125 15.55 -32.11 -15.77
N ASP A 126 15.94 -33.37 -15.99
CA ASP A 126 15.11 -34.37 -16.68
C ASP A 126 13.91 -34.79 -15.82
N ALA A 127 14.16 -35.06 -14.54
CA ALA A 127 13.15 -35.37 -13.55
C ALA A 127 12.80 -34.13 -12.69
N PRO A 128 11.53 -33.97 -12.29
CA PRO A 128 11.17 -32.95 -11.31
C PRO A 128 11.79 -33.27 -9.95
N ASP A 129 12.11 -32.22 -9.20
CA ASP A 129 12.55 -32.33 -7.82
C ASP A 129 11.37 -32.66 -6.86
N PRO A 130 11.60 -32.85 -5.54
CA PRO A 130 10.53 -33.13 -4.58
C PRO A 130 9.40 -32.08 -4.51
N ARG A 131 9.63 -30.87 -5.05
CA ARG A 131 8.65 -29.77 -5.09
C ARG A 131 7.87 -29.75 -6.42
N GLY A 132 8.17 -30.67 -7.33
CA GLY A 132 7.58 -30.80 -8.65
C GLY A 132 8.20 -29.87 -9.70
N ALA A 133 9.34 -29.22 -9.42
CA ALA A 133 9.97 -28.28 -10.33
C ALA A 133 11.15 -28.92 -11.07
N ARG A 134 11.28 -28.62 -12.37
CA ARG A 134 12.44 -29.02 -13.19
C ARG A 134 13.45 -27.90 -13.38
N GLN A 135 13.07 -26.67 -13.07
CA GLN A 135 13.88 -25.48 -13.29
C GLN A 135 13.40 -24.34 -12.38
N TYR A 136 14.36 -23.55 -11.90
CA TYR A 136 14.14 -22.30 -11.18
C TYR A 136 14.63 -21.12 -12.00
N GLU A 137 13.85 -20.05 -11.99
CA GLU A 137 14.19 -18.79 -12.63
C GLU A 137 13.82 -17.62 -11.70
N HIS A 138 14.75 -16.69 -11.55
CA HIS A 138 14.62 -15.48 -10.76
C HIS A 138 14.89 -14.28 -11.67
N THR A 139 13.91 -13.39 -11.80
CA THR A 139 14.00 -12.18 -12.63
C THR A 139 13.98 -10.94 -11.74
N LEU A 140 14.80 -9.95 -12.05
CA LEU A 140 14.79 -8.67 -11.35
C LEU A 140 13.83 -7.67 -11.98
N TRP A 141 13.36 -6.77 -11.13
CA TRP A 141 12.71 -5.51 -11.51
C TRP A 141 13.51 -4.36 -10.89
N GLY A 142 13.35 -3.15 -11.43
CA GLY A 142 14.21 -2.00 -11.10
C GLY A 142 15.01 -1.53 -12.32
N ARG A 143 15.91 -0.57 -12.11
CA ARG A 143 16.90 -0.16 -13.12
C ARG A 143 18.24 -0.81 -12.80
N MET A 144 18.84 -1.42 -13.81
CA MET A 144 20.11 -2.12 -13.68
C MET A 144 21.20 -1.32 -14.39
N TYR A 145 22.36 -1.22 -13.75
CA TYR A 145 23.54 -0.58 -14.31
C TYR A 145 24.76 -1.48 -14.14
N THR A 146 25.73 -1.37 -15.04
CA THR A 146 27.01 -2.09 -14.95
C THR A 146 28.17 -1.20 -15.36
N SER A 147 29.32 -1.38 -14.74
CA SER A 147 30.56 -0.79 -15.24
C SER A 147 30.97 -1.43 -16.56
N ALA A 148 31.77 -0.72 -17.36
CA ALA A 148 32.21 -1.19 -18.67
C ALA A 148 32.98 -2.53 -18.61
N ASP A 149 33.72 -2.75 -17.53
CA ASP A 149 34.44 -3.99 -17.25
C ASP A 149 33.58 -5.06 -16.56
N GLY A 150 32.31 -4.77 -16.23
CA GLY A 150 31.41 -5.68 -15.53
C GLY A 150 31.76 -5.95 -14.07
N ALA A 151 32.77 -5.27 -13.50
CA ALA A 151 33.21 -5.46 -12.13
C ALA A 151 32.22 -4.93 -11.09
N VAL A 152 31.49 -3.86 -11.42
CA VAL A 152 30.48 -3.23 -10.56
C VAL A 152 29.12 -3.34 -11.21
N ARG A 153 28.12 -3.77 -10.44
CA ARG A 153 26.73 -3.90 -10.88
C ARG A 153 25.81 -3.24 -9.88
N ASP A 154 24.96 -2.32 -10.35
CA ASP A 154 24.02 -1.59 -9.51
C ASP A 154 22.58 -1.96 -9.84
N LEU A 155 21.76 -2.13 -8.81
CA LEU A 155 20.31 -2.20 -8.94
C LEU A 155 19.66 -1.05 -8.18
N TRP A 156 18.82 -0.30 -8.87
CA TRP A 156 18.06 0.80 -8.31
C TRP A 156 16.58 0.41 -8.27
N LEU A 157 16.07 0.26 -7.05
CA LEU A 157 14.69 -0.13 -6.77
C LEU A 157 13.89 1.13 -6.42
N PRO A 158 13.00 1.60 -7.31
CA PRO A 158 12.22 2.78 -7.00
C PRO A 158 11.17 2.48 -5.92
N SER A 159 10.91 3.49 -5.09
CA SER A 159 9.84 3.56 -4.10
C SER A 159 8.96 4.77 -4.44
N LEU A 160 7.64 4.60 -4.36
CA LEU A 160 6.69 5.66 -4.78
C LEU A 160 6.81 6.91 -3.90
N GLY A 161 7.08 6.71 -2.61
CA GLY A 161 7.33 7.76 -1.63
C GLY A 161 8.83 8.01 -1.41
N ARG A 162 9.27 7.92 -0.14
CA ARG A 162 10.68 8.01 0.26
C ARG A 162 11.41 6.68 0.04
N ALA A 163 12.74 6.74 -0.03
CA ALA A 163 13.58 5.57 -0.04
C ALA A 163 13.40 4.78 1.27
N LYS A 164 13.36 3.46 1.15
CA LYS A 164 13.28 2.55 2.29
C LYS A 164 14.68 2.29 2.82
N THR A 165 14.86 2.46 4.12
CA THR A 165 16.12 2.14 4.82
C THR A 165 16.40 0.64 4.92
N SER A 166 15.39 -0.19 4.67
CA SER A 166 15.55 -1.65 4.65
C SER A 166 14.50 -2.35 3.80
N ARG A 167 14.80 -3.59 3.43
CA ARG A 167 13.88 -4.53 2.78
C ARG A 167 13.99 -5.91 3.42
N PRO A 168 12.96 -6.78 3.31
CA PRO A 168 13.04 -8.12 3.87
C PRO A 168 14.26 -8.89 3.38
N GLY A 169 14.98 -9.57 4.29
CA GLY A 169 16.22 -10.29 3.95
C GLY A 169 16.04 -11.28 2.79
N ALA A 170 14.91 -12.01 2.75
CA ALA A 170 14.61 -12.93 1.65
C ALA A 170 14.51 -12.25 0.28
N GLU A 171 14.00 -11.02 0.21
CA GLU A 171 13.98 -10.22 -1.02
C GLU A 171 15.39 -9.82 -1.42
N LEU A 172 16.18 -9.29 -0.48
CA LEU A 172 17.55 -8.87 -0.74
C LEU A 172 18.48 -10.03 -1.12
N GLY A 173 18.33 -11.21 -0.50
CA GLY A 173 19.08 -12.40 -0.87
C GLY A 173 18.75 -12.90 -2.28
N ALA A 174 17.48 -12.87 -2.68
CA ALA A 174 17.09 -13.18 -4.05
C ALA A 174 17.65 -12.15 -5.05
N VAL A 175 17.61 -10.86 -4.69
CA VAL A 175 18.17 -9.78 -5.49
C VAL A 175 19.68 -9.95 -5.68
N ALA A 176 20.42 -10.12 -4.57
CA ALA A 176 21.87 -10.28 -4.57
C ALA A 176 22.29 -11.48 -5.42
N ARG A 177 21.55 -12.60 -5.35
CA ARG A 177 21.81 -13.78 -6.19
C ARG A 177 21.75 -13.48 -7.68
N VAL A 178 20.69 -12.78 -8.12
CA VAL A 178 20.54 -12.46 -9.54
C VAL A 178 21.56 -11.41 -9.98
N MET A 179 21.86 -10.42 -9.15
CA MET A 179 22.88 -9.43 -9.47
C MET A 179 24.30 -10.04 -9.58
N ALA A 180 24.63 -11.00 -8.72
CA ALA A 180 25.93 -11.66 -8.74
C ALA A 180 26.09 -12.72 -9.85
N HIS A 181 25.04 -13.49 -10.14
CA HIS A 181 25.14 -14.67 -11.02
C HIS A 181 24.17 -14.69 -12.21
N GLY A 182 23.30 -13.70 -12.31
CA GLY A 182 22.40 -13.54 -13.43
C GLY A 182 23.08 -12.88 -14.62
N ALA A 183 22.36 -12.90 -15.74
CA ALA A 183 22.74 -12.27 -16.99
C ALA A 183 21.56 -11.47 -17.58
N PRO A 184 21.84 -10.42 -18.40
CA PRO A 184 20.81 -9.77 -19.19
C PRO A 184 20.15 -10.78 -20.13
N THR A 185 18.82 -10.80 -20.13
CA THR A 185 18.04 -11.69 -21.00
C THR A 185 16.87 -10.94 -21.64
N PRO A 186 16.49 -11.26 -22.89
CA PRO A 186 15.29 -10.69 -23.49
C PRO A 186 14.04 -10.99 -22.65
N ARG A 187 13.13 -10.00 -22.54
CA ARG A 187 11.81 -10.21 -21.93
C ARG A 187 11.05 -11.27 -22.72
N ARG A 188 10.52 -12.27 -22.03
CA ARG A 188 9.65 -13.30 -22.62
C ARG A 188 8.19 -12.95 -22.40
N ARG A 189 7.29 -13.43 -23.27
CA ARG A 189 5.86 -13.27 -23.03
C ARG A 189 5.46 -14.15 -21.84
N ALA A 190 4.40 -13.74 -21.17
CA ALA A 190 3.83 -14.55 -20.09
C ALA A 190 3.46 -15.94 -20.64
N ARG A 191 3.85 -16.99 -19.91
CA ARG A 191 3.65 -18.42 -20.25
C ARG A 191 4.56 -18.98 -21.34
N ASP A 192 5.41 -18.18 -21.98
CA ASP A 192 6.46 -18.73 -22.85
C ASP A 192 7.33 -19.71 -22.05
N GLU A 193 7.64 -20.84 -22.66
CA GLU A 193 8.48 -21.85 -22.04
C GLU A 193 9.90 -21.30 -21.82
N PRO A 194 10.49 -21.41 -20.61
CA PRO A 194 11.84 -20.93 -20.35
C PRO A 194 12.87 -21.78 -21.08
N PRO A 195 13.97 -21.20 -21.60
CA PRO A 195 15.01 -21.98 -22.23
C PRO A 195 15.65 -22.98 -21.26
N THR A 196 16.06 -24.14 -21.77
CA THR A 196 16.54 -25.28 -20.97
C THR A 196 17.88 -25.04 -20.28
N GLY A 197 18.75 -24.23 -20.91
CA GLY A 197 20.06 -23.87 -20.36
C GLY A 197 19.97 -22.99 -19.12
N ALA A 198 21.01 -23.07 -18.28
CA ALA A 198 21.24 -22.09 -17.24
C ALA A 198 21.57 -20.72 -17.85
N THR A 199 21.36 -19.65 -17.09
CA THR A 199 21.96 -18.36 -17.45
C THR A 199 23.45 -18.42 -17.20
N ASP A 200 24.24 -18.04 -18.21
CA ASP A 200 25.69 -17.94 -18.09
C ASP A 200 26.10 -16.49 -17.91
N THR A 201 26.93 -16.21 -16.90
CA THR A 201 27.53 -14.90 -16.70
C THR A 201 28.98 -14.99 -17.16
N SER A 202 29.28 -14.39 -18.32
CA SER A 202 30.64 -14.42 -18.89
C SER A 202 31.69 -13.78 -17.98
N ARG A 203 31.27 -12.90 -17.06
CA ARG A 203 32.12 -12.31 -16.01
C ARG A 203 31.33 -12.13 -14.72
N SER A 204 31.86 -12.68 -13.62
CA SER A 204 31.32 -12.46 -12.28
C SER A 204 31.72 -11.04 -11.81
N PRO A 205 30.80 -10.25 -11.25
CA PRO A 205 31.16 -8.96 -10.67
C PRO A 205 32.08 -9.13 -9.46
N ALA A 206 32.87 -8.11 -9.19
CA ALA A 206 33.57 -7.96 -7.91
C ALA A 206 32.65 -7.33 -6.85
N LEU A 207 31.73 -6.45 -7.27
CA LEU A 207 30.87 -5.68 -6.38
C LEU A 207 29.44 -5.58 -6.94
N VAL A 208 28.47 -5.91 -6.09
CA VAL A 208 27.04 -5.71 -6.32
C VAL A 208 26.52 -4.66 -5.34
N ARG A 209 25.88 -3.61 -5.85
CA ARG A 209 25.24 -2.57 -5.04
C ARG A 209 23.74 -2.53 -5.33
N VAL A 210 22.94 -2.35 -4.28
CA VAL A 210 21.48 -2.26 -4.40
C VAL A 210 21.04 -1.02 -3.64
N PHE A 211 20.21 -0.20 -4.27
CA PHE A 211 19.71 1.04 -3.72
C PHE A 211 18.19 1.06 -3.73
N ASP A 212 17.58 1.58 -2.68
CA ASP A 212 16.20 2.07 -2.70
C ASP A 212 16.20 3.55 -3.06
N VAL A 213 15.24 3.99 -3.87
CA VAL A 213 15.21 5.37 -4.38
C VAL A 213 13.82 5.94 -4.22
N GLY A 214 13.69 7.01 -3.44
CA GLY A 214 12.43 7.71 -3.22
C GLY A 214 12.06 8.54 -4.45
N CYS A 215 11.04 8.15 -5.19
CA CYS A 215 10.58 8.88 -6.36
C CYS A 215 9.87 10.21 -6.00
N ALA A 216 9.38 10.35 -4.78
CA ALA A 216 8.73 11.58 -4.34
C ALA A 216 9.73 12.68 -3.91
N ASP A 217 10.83 12.31 -3.23
CA ASP A 217 11.78 13.26 -2.65
C ASP A 217 13.22 13.16 -3.21
N GLY A 218 13.57 12.09 -3.91
CA GLY A 218 14.90 11.84 -4.44
C GLY A 218 15.90 11.30 -3.41
N SER A 219 15.42 10.81 -2.26
CA SER A 219 16.25 10.10 -1.27
C SER A 219 16.82 8.81 -1.86
N VAL A 220 18.01 8.39 -1.39
CA VAL A 220 18.70 7.16 -1.82
C VAL A 220 19.21 6.44 -0.59
N GLU A 221 18.83 5.18 -0.45
CA GLU A 221 19.27 4.33 0.66
C GLU A 221 19.99 3.09 0.12
N PRO A 222 21.27 2.86 0.47
CA PRO A 222 21.95 1.61 0.14
C PRO A 222 21.36 0.45 0.95
N LEU A 223 21.05 -0.65 0.28
CA LEU A 223 20.38 -1.81 0.87
C LEU A 223 21.30 -3.02 1.11
N LEU A 224 22.54 -2.96 0.63
CA LEU A 224 23.56 -4.01 0.82
C LEU A 224 24.88 -3.40 1.32
N GLY A 225 25.61 -4.19 2.11
CA GLY A 225 26.84 -3.73 2.77
C GLY A 225 26.57 -2.73 3.89
N ALA A 226 27.64 -2.13 4.41
CA ALA A 226 27.59 -1.10 5.44
C ALA A 226 28.65 -0.03 5.15
N ALA A 227 28.47 1.16 5.71
CA ALA A 227 29.50 2.19 5.63
C ALA A 227 30.85 1.66 6.17
N PRO A 228 31.99 2.04 5.57
CA PRO A 228 32.14 3.00 4.48
C PRO A 228 32.03 2.41 3.06
N SER A 229 31.82 1.10 2.91
CA SER A 229 31.80 0.41 1.61
C SER A 229 30.47 -0.31 1.39
N PHE A 230 29.57 0.35 0.66
CA PHE A 230 28.27 -0.23 0.30
C PHE A 230 28.41 -1.25 -0.83
N GLY A 231 27.65 -2.35 -0.72
CA GLY A 231 27.66 -3.47 -1.65
C GLY A 231 28.29 -4.75 -1.09
N GLU A 232 28.19 -5.81 -1.87
CA GLU A 232 28.61 -7.17 -1.51
C GLU A 232 29.26 -7.88 -2.71
N GLY A 233 30.18 -8.81 -2.44
CA GLY A 233 30.76 -9.68 -3.45
C GLY A 233 29.89 -10.91 -3.76
N PRO A 234 30.26 -11.74 -4.76
CA PRO A 234 29.51 -12.95 -5.12
C PRO A 234 29.39 -13.98 -4.00
N VAL A 235 30.38 -14.07 -3.11
CA VAL A 235 30.40 -15.02 -1.98
C VAL A 235 29.36 -14.62 -0.93
N GLU A 236 29.33 -13.34 -0.58
CA GLU A 236 28.37 -12.76 0.36
C GLU A 236 26.94 -12.84 -0.21
N ALA A 237 26.77 -12.50 -1.49
CA ALA A 237 25.50 -12.62 -2.20
C ALA A 237 24.95 -14.05 -2.18
N ARG A 238 25.83 -15.05 -2.36
CA ARG A 238 25.46 -16.48 -2.25
C ARG A 238 25.06 -16.84 -0.84
N LYS A 239 25.85 -16.46 0.17
CA LYS A 239 25.55 -16.73 1.59
C LYS A 239 24.20 -16.14 1.98
N ARG A 240 23.93 -14.90 1.57
CA ARG A 240 22.65 -14.22 1.80
C ARG A 240 21.48 -14.93 1.13
N PHE A 241 21.65 -15.36 -0.12
CA PHE A 241 20.63 -16.12 -0.83
C PHE A 241 20.29 -17.45 -0.12
N GLU A 242 21.32 -18.21 0.26
CA GLU A 242 21.18 -19.49 0.94
C GLU A 242 20.57 -19.33 2.35
N GLY A 243 20.97 -18.29 3.09
CA GLY A 243 20.48 -18.02 4.45
C GLY A 243 19.08 -17.40 4.50
N ASP A 244 18.76 -16.46 3.61
CA ASP A 244 17.55 -15.65 3.73
C ASP A 244 16.48 -16.02 2.69
N ALA A 245 16.88 -16.20 1.42
CA ALA A 245 15.93 -16.34 0.32
C ALA A 245 15.47 -17.80 0.12
N VAL A 246 16.39 -18.77 0.22
CA VAL A 246 16.07 -20.20 0.06
C VAL A 246 15.00 -20.66 1.07
N PRO A 247 15.10 -20.36 2.38
CA PRO A 247 14.06 -20.74 3.34
C PRO A 247 12.69 -20.14 3.00
N ALA A 248 12.66 -18.87 2.57
CA ALA A 248 11.42 -18.21 2.17
C ALA A 248 10.80 -18.87 0.93
N PHE A 249 11.60 -19.18 -0.11
CA PHE A 249 11.09 -19.88 -1.29
C PHE A 249 10.61 -21.29 -1.00
N LEU A 250 11.33 -22.02 -0.13
CA LEU A 250 10.92 -23.35 0.32
C LEU A 250 9.58 -23.29 1.04
N SER A 251 9.45 -22.39 2.02
CA SER A 251 8.20 -22.15 2.75
C SER A 251 7.04 -21.90 1.80
N ILE A 252 7.19 -21.04 0.79
CA ILE A 252 6.12 -20.76 -0.18
C ILE A 252 5.81 -21.99 -1.06
N ALA A 253 6.84 -22.69 -1.54
CA ALA A 253 6.66 -23.82 -2.45
C ALA A 253 5.94 -25.00 -1.78
N THR A 254 6.14 -25.19 -0.47
CA THR A 254 5.58 -26.29 0.31
C THR A 254 4.36 -25.90 1.14
N ALA A 255 4.03 -24.61 1.26
CA ALA A 255 2.90 -24.20 2.07
C ALA A 255 1.57 -24.77 1.56
N THR A 256 0.78 -25.28 2.50
CA THR A 256 -0.55 -25.86 2.28
C THR A 256 -1.64 -24.97 2.88
N GLY A 257 -2.88 -25.25 2.50
CA GLY A 257 -4.05 -24.54 3.00
C GLY A 257 -4.41 -23.28 2.22
N THR A 258 -5.50 -22.68 2.66
CA THR A 258 -6.19 -21.57 2.02
C THR A 258 -6.44 -20.49 3.06
N ARG A 259 -6.26 -19.23 2.65
CA ARG A 259 -6.52 -18.06 3.48
C ARG A 259 -7.09 -16.97 2.59
N PRO A 260 -8.43 -16.90 2.44
CA PRO A 260 -9.08 -15.85 1.67
C PRO A 260 -8.61 -14.45 2.07
N GLY A 261 -8.44 -13.57 1.09
CA GLY A 261 -8.00 -12.19 1.28
C GLY A 261 -7.64 -11.53 -0.05
N GLU A 262 -6.75 -10.55 -0.01
CA GLU A 262 -6.30 -9.81 -1.20
C GLU A 262 -5.73 -10.72 -2.30
N SER A 263 -5.07 -11.82 -1.92
CA SER A 263 -4.58 -12.84 -2.85
C SER A 263 -5.66 -13.44 -3.75
N CYS A 264 -6.94 -13.36 -3.38
CA CYS A 264 -8.05 -13.87 -4.19
C CYS A 264 -8.22 -13.09 -5.49
N VAL A 265 -7.80 -11.82 -5.56
CA VAL A 265 -7.94 -10.97 -6.76
C VAL A 265 -7.25 -11.61 -7.96
N ASP A 266 -6.01 -12.07 -7.78
CA ASP A 266 -5.21 -12.71 -8.85
C ASP A 266 -5.14 -14.24 -8.72
N CYS A 267 -5.95 -14.85 -7.85
CA CYS A 267 -5.90 -16.29 -7.64
C CYS A 267 -6.47 -17.07 -8.83
N LYS A 268 -5.60 -17.85 -9.49
CA LYS A 268 -5.97 -18.78 -10.56
C LYS A 268 -6.85 -19.95 -10.07
N ALA A 269 -6.79 -20.28 -8.79
CA ALA A 269 -7.55 -21.38 -8.17
C ALA A 269 -8.86 -20.93 -7.49
N ILE A 270 -9.27 -19.67 -7.66
CA ILE A 270 -10.46 -19.13 -6.98
C ILE A 270 -11.73 -19.94 -7.30
N ALA A 271 -11.84 -20.49 -8.51
CA ALA A 271 -13.02 -21.20 -8.97
C ALA A 271 -13.32 -22.43 -8.09
N GLY A 272 -12.28 -23.16 -7.66
CA GLY A 272 -12.38 -24.33 -6.79
C GLY A 272 -12.10 -24.06 -5.31
N CYS A 273 -11.96 -22.80 -4.89
CA CYS A 273 -11.68 -22.47 -3.49
C CYS A 273 -12.94 -22.62 -2.63
N THR A 274 -12.93 -23.56 -1.68
CA THR A 274 -14.04 -23.81 -0.75
C THR A 274 -14.06 -22.86 0.44
N ASP A 275 -12.90 -22.35 0.85
CA ASP A 275 -12.79 -21.47 2.02
C ASP A 275 -13.20 -20.03 1.71
N LEU A 276 -13.19 -19.64 0.43
CA LEU A 276 -13.67 -18.33 0.01
C LEU A 276 -15.19 -18.34 -0.10
N LYS A 277 -15.87 -17.71 0.86
CA LYS A 277 -17.33 -17.63 0.86
C LYS A 277 -17.83 -16.95 -0.41
N ARG A 278 -18.72 -17.64 -1.13
CA ARG A 278 -19.45 -17.09 -2.28
C ARG A 278 -20.73 -16.44 -1.78
N THR A 279 -20.93 -15.19 -2.14
CA THR A 279 -22.08 -14.37 -1.72
C THR A 279 -22.73 -13.78 -2.96
N PRO A 280 -23.46 -14.60 -3.75
CA PRO A 280 -24.19 -14.10 -4.89
C PRO A 280 -25.22 -13.07 -4.45
N SER A 281 -25.39 -12.04 -5.27
CA SER A 281 -26.33 -10.93 -5.06
C SER A 281 -26.14 -10.17 -3.74
N LEU A 282 -24.91 -10.15 -3.19
CA LEU A 282 -24.60 -9.54 -1.89
C LEU A 282 -25.21 -8.13 -1.74
N TRP A 283 -25.10 -7.28 -2.76
CA TRP A 283 -25.78 -5.98 -2.85
C TRP A 283 -26.64 -5.80 -4.11
N GLY A 284 -26.89 -6.86 -4.88
CA GLY A 284 -27.68 -6.79 -6.11
C GLY A 284 -27.09 -5.90 -7.22
N GLY A 285 -25.76 -5.80 -7.29
CA GLY A 285 -25.07 -5.01 -8.31
C GLY A 285 -25.26 -5.58 -9.73
N ARG A 286 -25.07 -4.72 -10.74
CA ARG A 286 -25.18 -5.12 -12.16
C ARG A 286 -23.80 -5.36 -12.73
N ARG A 287 -23.66 -6.43 -13.52
CA ARG A 287 -22.42 -6.72 -14.23
C ARG A 287 -22.10 -5.55 -15.18
N PRO A 288 -20.85 -5.02 -15.15
CA PRO A 288 -20.44 -4.01 -16.11
C PRO A 288 -20.61 -4.52 -17.56
N PRO A 289 -20.98 -3.65 -18.52
CA PRO A 289 -21.19 -4.06 -19.91
C PRO A 289 -19.91 -4.59 -20.57
N VAL A 290 -18.75 -4.18 -20.07
CA VAL A 290 -17.43 -4.64 -20.51
C VAL A 290 -16.82 -5.52 -19.43
N ALA A 291 -16.39 -6.73 -19.79
CA ALA A 291 -15.69 -7.63 -18.86
C ALA A 291 -14.37 -6.98 -18.37
N ARG A 292 -14.11 -7.05 -17.07
CA ARG A 292 -12.92 -6.45 -16.44
C ARG A 292 -12.17 -7.46 -15.61
N LYS A 293 -10.89 -7.20 -15.40
CA LYS A 293 -10.12 -7.93 -14.39
C LYS A 293 -10.84 -7.87 -13.05
N ARG A 294 -10.80 -8.99 -12.33
CA ARG A 294 -11.24 -9.08 -10.94
C ARG A 294 -10.68 -7.92 -10.12
N ARG A 295 -11.50 -7.39 -9.21
CA ARG A 295 -11.10 -6.31 -8.30
C ARG A 295 -11.44 -6.70 -6.87
N SER A 296 -10.69 -6.14 -5.93
CA SER A 296 -11.14 -6.07 -4.55
C SER A 296 -11.90 -4.77 -4.30
N VAL A 297 -12.90 -4.82 -3.42
CA VAL A 297 -13.60 -3.64 -2.87
C VAL A 297 -13.69 -3.75 -1.36
N SER A 298 -13.56 -2.61 -0.70
CA SER A 298 -13.76 -2.43 0.74
C SER A 298 -14.58 -1.16 0.99
N ALA A 299 -15.14 -0.98 2.18
CA ALA A 299 -15.89 0.24 2.51
C ALA A 299 -15.03 1.52 2.39
N TRP A 300 -13.72 1.42 2.64
CA TRP A 300 -12.77 2.50 2.39
C TRP A 300 -12.65 2.83 0.90
N ASP A 301 -12.48 1.80 0.06
CA ASP A 301 -12.38 1.96 -1.40
C ASP A 301 -13.61 2.67 -1.98
N LEU A 302 -14.79 2.25 -1.50
CA LEU A 302 -16.08 2.80 -1.89
C LEU A 302 -16.23 4.28 -1.52
N ARG A 303 -15.87 4.65 -0.28
CA ARG A 303 -15.90 6.05 0.16
C ARG A 303 -14.90 6.91 -0.60
N LEU A 304 -13.66 6.45 -0.73
CA LEU A 304 -12.61 7.19 -1.42
C LEU A 304 -12.98 7.45 -2.89
N TYR A 305 -13.56 6.46 -3.56
CA TYR A 305 -14.06 6.63 -4.92
C TYR A 305 -15.24 7.61 -4.98
N ALA A 306 -16.19 7.50 -4.05
CA ALA A 306 -17.35 8.40 -4.00
C ALA A 306 -16.95 9.87 -3.76
N GLU A 307 -15.89 10.11 -2.99
CA GLU A 307 -15.29 11.45 -2.86
C GLU A 307 -14.65 11.90 -4.18
N CYS A 308 -13.71 11.12 -4.72
CA CYS A 308 -13.02 11.43 -5.97
C CYS A 308 -12.48 10.18 -6.69
N PRO A 309 -12.98 9.85 -7.89
CA PRO A 309 -12.50 8.71 -8.69
C PRO A 309 -10.99 8.76 -8.98
N ALA A 310 -10.46 9.95 -9.31
CA ALA A 310 -9.02 10.13 -9.56
C ALA A 310 -8.18 9.84 -8.31
N GLN A 311 -8.63 10.30 -7.13
CA GLN A 311 -7.91 10.03 -5.88
C GLN A 311 -7.91 8.54 -5.56
N TYR A 312 -9.04 7.85 -5.74
CA TYR A 312 -9.10 6.40 -5.62
C TYR A 312 -8.09 5.71 -6.56
N HIS A 313 -8.07 6.07 -7.85
CA HIS A 313 -7.13 5.47 -8.79
C HIS A 313 -5.66 5.70 -8.37
N LEU A 314 -5.28 6.93 -8.04
CA LEU A 314 -3.89 7.28 -7.76
C LEU A 314 -3.42 6.76 -6.40
N VAL A 315 -4.18 7.00 -5.34
CA VAL A 315 -3.78 6.69 -3.96
C VAL A 315 -4.00 5.21 -3.66
N ARG A 316 -5.14 4.64 -4.08
CA ARG A 316 -5.51 3.27 -3.70
C ARG A 316 -5.03 2.21 -4.69
N ARG A 317 -5.05 2.48 -6.00
CA ARG A 317 -4.61 1.52 -7.02
C ARG A 317 -3.13 1.65 -7.35
N LEU A 318 -2.64 2.89 -7.47
CA LEU A 318 -1.24 3.16 -7.82
C LEU A 318 -0.34 3.46 -6.62
N HIS A 319 -0.90 3.62 -5.42
CA HIS A 319 -0.17 3.94 -4.18
C HIS A 319 0.67 5.23 -4.25
N LEU A 320 0.19 6.23 -5.02
CA LEU A 320 0.82 7.53 -5.18
C LEU A 320 0.33 8.49 -4.09
N ASN A 321 1.23 8.94 -3.21
CA ASN A 321 0.96 9.92 -2.16
C ASN A 321 2.04 11.02 -2.13
N ASP A 322 1.64 12.25 -1.84
CA ASP A 322 2.49 13.45 -1.88
C ASP A 322 3.38 13.64 -0.65
N LEU A 323 3.53 12.59 0.16
CA LEU A 323 4.26 12.58 1.43
C LEU A 323 3.72 13.57 2.48
N SER A 324 2.57 14.21 2.25
CA SER A 324 1.97 15.06 3.27
C SER A 324 1.71 14.23 4.53
N GLY A 325 2.06 14.83 5.67
CA GLY A 325 1.86 14.21 6.97
C GLY A 325 0.38 13.99 7.24
N GLU A 326 0.10 13.00 8.07
CA GLU A 326 -1.24 12.83 8.61
C GLU A 326 -1.67 14.06 9.42
N ASN A 327 -2.97 14.36 9.47
CA ASN A 327 -3.49 15.34 10.42
C ASN A 327 -3.59 14.75 11.84
N GLU A 328 -3.63 15.61 12.86
CA GLU A 328 -3.65 15.19 14.26
C GLU A 328 -4.81 14.25 14.60
N GLY A 329 -6.02 14.55 14.09
CA GLY A 329 -7.21 13.74 14.38
C GLY A 329 -7.08 12.31 13.89
N ALA A 330 -6.45 12.09 12.73
CA ALA A 330 -6.22 10.78 12.18
C ALA A 330 -5.05 10.05 12.88
N ARG A 331 -3.97 10.76 13.26
CA ARG A 331 -2.92 10.22 14.15
C ARG A 331 -3.52 9.73 15.48
N ARG A 332 -4.35 10.56 16.11
CA ARG A 332 -5.04 10.27 17.36
C ARG A 332 -5.93 9.04 17.24
N GLY A 333 -6.75 8.99 16.19
CA GLY A 333 -7.64 7.85 15.91
C GLY A 333 -6.85 6.54 15.74
N ARG A 334 -5.76 6.55 14.98
CA ARG A 334 -4.89 5.36 14.82
C ARG A 334 -4.19 4.93 16.09
N PHE A 335 -3.80 5.88 16.94
CA PHE A 335 -3.22 5.53 18.24
C PHE A 335 -4.25 4.77 19.08
N VAL A 336 -5.47 5.31 19.19
CA VAL A 336 -6.56 4.65 19.93
C VAL A 336 -6.82 3.25 19.38
N ASP A 337 -6.92 3.12 18.06
CA ASP A 337 -7.13 1.83 17.37
C ASP A 337 -5.99 0.84 17.66
N SER A 338 -4.73 1.24 17.49
CA SER A 338 -3.56 0.39 17.74
C SER A 338 -3.45 -0.04 19.20
N TRP A 339 -3.79 0.86 20.14
CA TRP A 339 -3.84 0.55 21.56
C TRP A 339 -4.90 -0.51 21.83
N LEU A 340 -6.11 -0.35 21.30
CA LEU A 340 -7.19 -1.32 21.48
C LEU A 340 -6.84 -2.67 20.86
N ASP A 341 -6.29 -2.68 19.64
CA ASP A 341 -5.87 -3.90 18.96
C ASP A 341 -4.84 -4.69 19.76
N ALA A 342 -3.81 -4.02 20.27
CA ALA A 342 -2.75 -4.65 21.06
C ALA A 342 -3.33 -5.30 22.32
N HIS A 343 -4.18 -4.60 23.07
CA HIS A 343 -4.74 -5.07 24.33
C HIS A 343 -5.82 -6.14 24.14
N HIS A 344 -6.64 -6.03 23.09
CA HIS A 344 -7.64 -7.05 22.74
C HIS A 344 -7.00 -8.30 22.13
N GLY A 345 -5.78 -8.19 21.58
CA GLY A 345 -5.03 -9.30 21.01
C GLY A 345 -4.25 -10.14 22.03
N GLU A 346 -4.12 -9.67 23.28
CA GLU A 346 -3.42 -10.37 24.35
C GLU A 346 -4.01 -11.76 24.63
N GLN A 347 -3.14 -12.70 24.99
CA GLN A 347 -3.52 -14.05 25.43
C GLN A 347 -3.01 -14.30 26.85
N PRO A 348 -3.87 -14.69 27.82
CA PRO A 348 -5.32 -14.88 27.67
C PRO A 348 -6.07 -13.56 27.43
N VAL A 349 -7.20 -13.63 26.74
CA VAL A 349 -8.08 -12.49 26.46
C VAL A 349 -8.50 -11.81 27.76
N ARG A 350 -8.43 -10.47 27.80
CA ARG A 350 -8.83 -9.65 28.94
C ARG A 350 -9.55 -8.38 28.50
N GLY A 351 -10.57 -8.00 29.26
CA GLY A 351 -11.27 -6.72 29.12
C GLY A 351 -10.42 -5.51 29.47
N CYS A 352 -10.95 -4.33 29.18
CA CYS A 352 -10.28 -3.05 29.40
C CYS A 352 -10.66 -2.40 30.74
N ARG A 353 -11.69 -2.88 31.46
CA ARG A 353 -12.17 -2.28 32.72
C ARG A 353 -11.07 -1.90 33.70
N ASP A 354 -10.23 -2.86 34.02
CA ASP A 354 -9.21 -2.74 35.06
C ASP A 354 -7.87 -2.24 34.52
N ARG A 355 -7.78 -1.95 33.22
CA ARG A 355 -6.57 -1.40 32.62
C ARG A 355 -6.45 0.08 32.94
N ALA A 356 -5.25 0.51 33.35
CA ALA A 356 -4.97 1.92 33.47
C ALA A 356 -5.06 2.57 32.08
N ALA A 357 -5.72 3.73 31.99
CA ALA A 357 -5.62 4.54 30.78
C ALA A 357 -4.16 5.01 30.62
N PRO A 358 -3.63 5.10 29.39
CA PRO A 358 -2.27 5.59 29.19
C PRO A 358 -2.14 7.02 29.72
N ASN A 359 -0.98 7.33 30.31
CA ASN A 359 -0.70 8.69 30.76
C ASN A 359 -0.49 9.59 29.51
N PRO A 360 -1.19 10.75 29.39
CA PRO A 360 -1.02 11.67 28.28
C PRO A 360 0.44 12.09 28.02
N ASP A 361 1.25 12.27 29.06
CA ASP A 361 2.66 12.69 28.92
C ASP A 361 3.52 11.57 28.31
N VAL A 362 3.27 10.33 28.71
CA VAL A 362 3.93 9.14 28.13
C VAL A 362 3.52 9.00 26.67
N LEU A 363 2.22 9.13 26.39
CA LEU A 363 1.66 9.05 25.05
C LEU A 363 2.26 10.11 24.12
N ARG A 364 2.46 11.35 24.58
CA ARG A 364 3.20 12.38 23.82
C ARG A 364 4.67 12.05 23.59
N SER A 365 5.31 11.34 24.51
CA SER A 365 6.73 10.98 24.36
C SER A 365 6.93 9.79 23.40
N GLU A 366 5.93 8.91 23.33
CA GLU A 366 5.94 7.69 22.50
C GLU A 366 5.27 7.90 21.13
N THR A 367 4.53 9.00 20.96
CA THR A 367 3.81 9.34 19.73
C THR A 367 4.10 10.77 19.31
N GLU A 368 3.89 11.09 18.03
CA GLU A 368 3.99 12.47 17.52
C GLU A 368 2.71 13.29 17.79
N LEU A 369 1.92 12.95 18.81
CA LEU A 369 0.68 13.66 19.12
C LEU A 369 0.95 14.92 19.95
N ASP A 370 0.20 15.97 19.64
CA ASP A 370 0.18 17.18 20.46
C ASP A 370 -0.54 16.94 21.81
N GLU A 371 -0.46 17.94 22.69
CA GLU A 371 -1.02 17.86 24.03
C GLU A 371 -2.53 17.65 24.06
N ALA A 372 -3.25 18.33 23.16
CA ALA A 372 -4.70 18.24 23.07
C ALA A 372 -5.10 16.82 22.62
N SER A 373 -4.50 16.32 21.55
CA SER A 373 -4.77 15.01 20.97
C SER A 373 -4.42 13.88 21.93
N ALA A 374 -3.34 14.03 22.72
CA ALA A 374 -2.96 13.08 23.75
C ALA A 374 -4.01 12.96 24.88
N ARG A 375 -4.51 14.10 25.36
CA ARG A 375 -5.59 14.14 26.36
C ARG A 375 -6.88 13.55 25.82
N GLU A 376 -7.24 13.92 24.60
CA GLU A 376 -8.43 13.40 23.91
C GLU A 376 -8.37 11.88 23.73
N ALA A 377 -7.25 11.34 23.25
CA ALA A 377 -7.04 9.90 23.12
C ALA A 377 -7.19 9.18 24.48
N THR A 378 -6.64 9.76 25.54
CA THR A 378 -6.77 9.22 26.90
C THR A 378 -8.23 9.21 27.36
N GLY A 379 -8.98 10.29 27.10
CA GLY A 379 -10.41 10.37 27.40
C GLY A 379 -11.23 9.34 26.60
N MET A 380 -10.93 9.16 25.32
CA MET A 380 -11.56 8.15 24.46
C MET A 380 -11.32 6.74 25.00
N LEU A 381 -10.09 6.42 25.40
CA LEU A 381 -9.75 5.12 25.98
C LEU A 381 -10.42 4.91 27.34
N ALA A 382 -10.53 5.95 28.17
CA ALA A 382 -11.31 5.89 29.40
C ALA A 382 -12.81 5.62 29.12
N GLY A 383 -13.36 6.20 28.06
CA GLY A 383 -14.71 5.90 27.59
C GLY A 383 -14.87 4.44 27.16
N HIS A 384 -13.92 3.91 26.38
CA HIS A 384 -13.92 2.52 25.93
C HIS A 384 -13.95 1.53 27.11
N ARG A 385 -13.23 1.81 28.21
CA ARG A 385 -13.21 0.94 29.39
C ARG A 385 -14.60 0.65 29.97
N LEU A 386 -15.58 1.54 29.76
CA LEU A 386 -16.96 1.35 30.19
C LEU A 386 -17.80 0.54 29.20
N LEU A 387 -17.36 0.47 27.94
CA LEU A 387 -18.07 -0.15 26.81
C LEU A 387 -17.39 -1.42 26.28
N CYS A 388 -16.23 -1.78 26.84
CA CYS A 388 -15.38 -2.85 26.34
C CYS A 388 -16.16 -4.17 26.25
N PRO A 389 -16.22 -4.80 25.06
CA PRO A 389 -17.02 -6.01 24.86
C PRO A 389 -16.39 -7.24 25.50
N LEU A 390 -15.10 -7.17 25.84
CA LEU A 390 -14.32 -8.26 26.40
C LEU A 390 -14.40 -8.33 27.94
N ASP A 391 -14.99 -7.30 28.57
CA ASP A 391 -15.25 -7.30 30.01
C ASP A 391 -16.26 -8.40 30.38
N GLY A 392 -15.83 -9.36 31.19
CA GLY A 392 -16.69 -10.48 31.62
C GLY A 392 -17.04 -11.47 30.50
N LEU A 393 -16.28 -11.46 29.40
CA LEU A 393 -16.46 -12.42 28.32
C LEU A 393 -16.09 -13.84 28.78
N GLY A 394 -16.89 -14.83 28.41
CA GLY A 394 -16.65 -16.23 28.78
C GLY A 394 -15.37 -16.78 28.15
N ALA A 395 -14.71 -17.72 28.83
CA ALA A 395 -13.44 -18.30 28.37
C ALA A 395 -13.55 -19.06 27.04
N ASP A 396 -14.73 -19.58 26.71
CA ASP A 396 -14.99 -20.31 25.46
C ASP A 396 -15.35 -19.39 24.28
N GLU A 397 -15.48 -18.09 24.52
CA GLU A 397 -15.79 -17.13 23.47
C GLU A 397 -14.56 -16.84 22.61
N ARG A 398 -14.80 -16.59 21.33
CA ARG A 398 -13.76 -16.29 20.35
C ARG A 398 -13.59 -14.78 20.24
N VAL A 399 -12.35 -14.35 20.15
CA VAL A 399 -11.97 -12.94 19.95
C VAL A 399 -11.00 -12.87 18.78
N LEU A 400 -11.37 -12.13 17.74
CA LEU A 400 -10.60 -11.96 16.51
C LEU A 400 -10.43 -10.47 16.24
N VAL A 401 -9.29 -9.93 16.65
CA VAL A 401 -8.88 -8.54 16.42
C VAL A 401 -8.47 -8.35 14.96
N GLN A 402 -8.92 -7.24 14.34
CA GLN A 402 -8.58 -6.88 12.96
C GLN A 402 -8.76 -8.06 11.97
N HIS A 403 -9.80 -8.85 12.19
CA HIS A 403 -9.97 -10.10 11.46
C HIS A 403 -10.52 -9.85 10.07
N ARG A 404 -9.72 -10.17 9.04
CA ARG A 404 -10.15 -9.99 7.66
C ARG A 404 -11.29 -10.95 7.28
N VAL A 405 -12.45 -10.40 7.03
CA VAL A 405 -13.61 -11.07 6.43
C VAL A 405 -13.54 -10.90 4.91
N THR A 406 -13.55 -12.01 4.19
CA THR A 406 -13.45 -12.02 2.73
C THR A 406 -14.61 -12.77 2.11
N ALA A 407 -15.25 -12.17 1.12
CA ALA A 407 -16.29 -12.80 0.32
C ALA A 407 -16.04 -12.60 -1.17
N TYR A 408 -16.69 -13.41 -2.01
CA TYR A 408 -16.63 -13.31 -3.46
C TYR A 408 -18.03 -13.18 -4.04
N VAL A 409 -18.26 -12.14 -4.84
CA VAL A 409 -19.50 -11.88 -5.57
C VAL A 409 -19.30 -12.36 -7.02
N PRO A 410 -19.75 -13.59 -7.36
CA PRO A 410 -19.33 -14.25 -8.60
C PRO A 410 -19.80 -13.53 -9.87
N GLU A 411 -21.03 -13.01 -9.87
CA GLU A 411 -21.63 -12.35 -11.03
C GLU A 411 -20.99 -11.01 -11.40
N LEU A 412 -20.27 -10.40 -10.43
CA LEU A 412 -19.52 -9.16 -10.63
C LEU A 412 -18.02 -9.40 -10.80
N ASP A 413 -17.54 -10.63 -10.55
CA ASP A 413 -16.11 -10.96 -10.39
C ASP A 413 -15.40 -10.00 -9.42
N VAL A 414 -15.97 -9.84 -8.23
CA VAL A 414 -15.46 -8.92 -7.18
C VAL A 414 -15.16 -9.68 -5.89
N VAL A 415 -13.98 -9.43 -5.33
CA VAL A 415 -13.61 -9.85 -3.97
C VAL A 415 -13.97 -8.73 -3.01
N VAL A 416 -14.76 -9.02 -2.00
CA VAL A 416 -15.09 -8.09 -0.93
C VAL A 416 -14.12 -8.32 0.22
N LEU A 417 -13.52 -7.24 0.70
CA LEU A 417 -12.61 -7.24 1.82
C LEU A 417 -13.15 -6.30 2.89
N ALA A 418 -13.28 -6.81 4.10
CA ALA A 418 -13.63 -6.01 5.25
C ALA A 418 -12.77 -6.43 6.44
N VAL A 419 -12.31 -5.45 7.20
CA VAL A 419 -11.47 -5.64 8.38
C VAL A 419 -12.15 -4.84 9.49
N PRO A 420 -13.06 -5.46 10.25
CA PRO A 420 -13.57 -4.89 11.48
C PRO A 420 -12.46 -4.74 12.51
N ASP A 421 -12.59 -3.72 13.35
CA ASP A 421 -11.68 -3.52 14.47
C ASP A 421 -11.73 -4.75 15.41
N LEU A 422 -12.94 -5.28 15.65
CA LEU A 422 -13.11 -6.49 16.45
C LEU A 422 -14.25 -7.39 15.95
N VAL A 423 -14.00 -8.68 15.89
CA VAL A 423 -15.04 -9.72 15.78
C VAL A 423 -14.96 -10.62 16.99
N TYR A 424 -16.07 -10.81 17.71
CA TYR A 424 -16.09 -11.70 18.87
C TYR A 424 -17.37 -12.51 18.93
N THR A 425 -17.37 -13.58 19.73
CA THR A 425 -18.60 -14.27 20.09
C THR A 425 -19.06 -13.87 21.49
N HIS A 426 -20.38 -13.77 21.69
CA HIS A 426 -20.97 -13.60 23.02
C HIS A 426 -22.22 -14.47 23.15
N ARG A 427 -22.20 -15.41 24.09
CA ARG A 427 -23.20 -16.48 24.23
C ARG A 427 -23.38 -17.24 22.91
N GLY A 428 -22.26 -17.53 22.25
CA GLY A 428 -22.20 -18.23 20.95
C GLY A 428 -22.69 -17.41 19.74
N ARG A 429 -22.93 -16.11 19.90
CA ARG A 429 -23.39 -15.21 18.84
C ARG A 429 -22.25 -14.38 18.29
N TRP A 430 -22.11 -14.28 16.98
CA TRP A 430 -21.08 -13.43 16.38
C TRP A 430 -21.45 -11.95 16.45
N VAL A 431 -20.50 -11.12 16.85
CA VAL A 431 -20.64 -9.68 16.92
C VAL A 431 -19.48 -9.04 16.16
N TRP A 432 -19.84 -8.16 15.22
CA TRP A 432 -18.93 -7.28 14.49
C TRP A 432 -18.91 -5.93 15.18
N ARG A 433 -17.75 -5.42 15.56
CA ARG A 433 -17.63 -4.10 16.16
C ARG A 433 -16.68 -3.22 15.36
N GLU A 434 -17.17 -2.03 15.07
CA GLU A 434 -16.40 -0.90 14.54
C GLU A 434 -16.28 0.16 15.62
N THR A 435 -15.09 0.69 15.80
CA THR A 435 -14.76 1.80 16.68
C THR A 435 -14.48 3.03 15.83
N LYS A 436 -15.07 4.17 16.19
CA LYS A 436 -14.81 5.45 15.52
C LYS A 436 -14.59 6.55 16.55
N THR A 437 -13.47 7.24 16.43
CA THR A 437 -13.12 8.40 17.25
C THR A 437 -13.63 9.68 16.61
N SER A 438 -14.31 10.54 17.36
CA SER A 438 -14.81 11.82 16.85
C SER A 438 -14.83 12.90 17.91
N SER A 439 -14.53 14.14 17.49
CA SER A 439 -14.75 15.35 18.28
C SER A 439 -16.22 15.79 18.25
N ARG A 440 -16.98 15.37 17.24
CA ARG A 440 -18.38 15.80 17.01
C ARG A 440 -19.39 14.70 17.36
N PRO A 441 -20.60 15.06 17.81
CA PRO A 441 -21.69 14.10 18.00
C PRO A 441 -22.09 13.43 16.68
N LEU A 442 -22.72 12.27 16.78
CA LEU A 442 -23.32 11.61 15.63
C LEU A 442 -24.39 12.53 15.05
N TRP A 443 -24.37 12.67 13.73
CA TRP A 443 -25.37 13.45 13.03
C TRP A 443 -26.62 12.60 12.81
N GLU A 444 -27.72 12.95 13.48
CA GLU A 444 -28.95 12.14 13.50
C GLU A 444 -29.78 12.19 12.21
N ARG A 445 -29.47 13.08 11.25
CA ARG A 445 -30.30 13.23 10.04
C ARG A 445 -30.08 12.11 9.02
N ASP A 446 -28.94 11.43 9.07
CA ASP A 446 -28.60 10.35 8.15
C ASP A 446 -28.50 9.02 8.92
N SER A 447 -28.96 7.95 8.30
CA SER A 447 -28.80 6.59 8.85
C SER A 447 -27.32 6.26 9.08
N LEU A 448 -27.05 5.53 10.17
CA LEU A 448 -25.70 5.04 10.49
C LEU A 448 -25.08 4.25 9.33
N LEU A 449 -25.90 3.49 8.59
CA LEU A 449 -25.42 2.70 7.45
C LEU A 449 -24.90 3.59 6.31
N ARG A 450 -25.52 4.76 6.10
CA ARG A 450 -25.09 5.74 5.09
C ARG A 450 -23.85 6.49 5.54
N THR A 451 -23.83 6.94 6.80
CA THR A 451 -22.72 7.67 7.40
C THR A 451 -21.47 6.80 7.51
N TYR A 452 -21.64 5.51 7.80
CA TYR A 452 -20.58 4.53 8.00
C TYR A 452 -20.81 3.27 7.15
N PRO A 453 -20.47 3.31 5.84
CA PRO A 453 -20.69 2.19 4.92
C PRO A 453 -20.02 0.87 5.34
N GLN A 454 -19.03 0.89 6.23
CA GLN A 454 -18.47 -0.34 6.80
C GLN A 454 -19.50 -1.13 7.63
N LEU A 455 -20.44 -0.46 8.29
CA LEU A 455 -21.54 -1.11 9.01
C LEU A 455 -22.50 -1.78 8.03
N ALA A 456 -22.84 -1.09 6.93
CA ALA A 456 -23.65 -1.66 5.85
C ALA A 456 -22.98 -2.90 5.26
N LEU A 457 -21.67 -2.85 5.03
CA LEU A 457 -20.92 -4.01 4.55
C LEU A 457 -20.92 -5.15 5.57
N GLY A 458 -20.74 -4.87 6.86
CA GLY A 458 -20.84 -5.85 7.95
C GLY A 458 -22.22 -6.54 8.00
N VAL A 459 -23.31 -5.77 7.86
CA VAL A 459 -24.68 -6.30 7.76
C VAL A 459 -24.80 -7.28 6.60
N LEU A 460 -24.36 -6.91 5.39
CA LEU A 460 -24.45 -7.76 4.21
C LEU A 460 -23.60 -9.03 4.35
N LEU A 461 -22.40 -8.92 4.92
CA LEU A 461 -21.50 -10.06 5.12
C LEU A 461 -22.06 -11.05 6.16
N PHE A 462 -22.67 -10.58 7.25
CA PHE A 462 -23.39 -11.46 8.17
C PHE A 462 -24.59 -12.10 7.50
N HIS A 463 -25.43 -11.32 6.84
CA HIS A 463 -26.63 -11.81 6.17
C HIS A 463 -26.30 -12.91 5.14
N ALA A 464 -25.17 -12.77 4.44
CA ALA A 464 -24.70 -13.76 3.46
C ALA A 464 -23.94 -14.95 4.07
N GLY A 465 -23.81 -15.03 5.41
CA GLY A 465 -23.11 -16.09 6.13
C GLY A 465 -21.61 -16.13 5.83
N ALA A 466 -20.99 -14.97 5.65
CA ALA A 466 -19.53 -14.84 5.54
C ALA A 466 -18.82 -14.91 6.91
N LEU A 467 -19.58 -14.66 7.98
CA LEU A 467 -19.16 -14.87 9.37
C LEU A 467 -20.25 -15.66 10.11
N GLY A 468 -19.95 -16.92 10.41
CA GLY A 468 -20.92 -17.85 11.04
C GLY A 468 -22.08 -18.24 10.13
N ASP A 469 -22.96 -19.09 10.66
CA ASP A 469 -24.01 -19.76 9.87
C ASP A 469 -25.42 -19.18 10.05
N ASP A 470 -25.69 -18.37 11.09
CA ASP A 470 -27.02 -17.79 11.38
C ASP A 470 -26.96 -16.27 11.65
N PRO A 471 -27.36 -15.41 10.69
CA PRO A 471 -27.35 -13.96 10.85
C PRO A 471 -28.35 -13.44 11.89
N ARG A 472 -29.44 -14.17 12.18
CA ARG A 472 -30.48 -13.73 13.15
C ARG A 472 -29.99 -13.74 14.59
N ARG A 473 -28.82 -14.33 14.80
CA ARG A 473 -28.14 -14.38 16.09
C ARG A 473 -26.99 -13.38 16.17
N SER A 474 -26.67 -12.64 15.10
CA SER A 474 -25.49 -11.78 15.04
C SER A 474 -25.82 -10.31 15.30
N TRP A 475 -24.80 -9.50 15.58
CA TRP A 475 -24.93 -8.05 15.74
C TRP A 475 -23.82 -7.31 15.01
N VAL A 476 -24.15 -6.15 14.46
CA VAL A 476 -23.17 -5.15 14.02
C VAL A 476 -23.24 -3.98 15.00
N GLU A 477 -22.11 -3.63 15.59
CA GLU A 477 -21.98 -2.60 16.61
C GLU A 477 -21.09 -1.46 16.11
N LEU A 478 -21.49 -0.22 16.42
CA LEU A 478 -20.66 0.96 16.27
C LEU A 478 -20.38 1.52 17.67
N GLU A 479 -19.12 1.44 18.09
CA GLU A 479 -18.62 2.15 19.25
C GLU A 479 -18.10 3.53 18.83
N HIS A 480 -18.79 4.57 19.26
CA HIS A 480 -18.41 5.95 18.98
C HIS A 480 -17.69 6.52 20.20
N LEU A 481 -16.37 6.64 20.11
CA LEU A 481 -15.51 7.17 21.16
C LEU A 481 -15.39 8.69 21.05
N ARG A 482 -15.70 9.36 22.15
CA ARG A 482 -15.77 10.82 22.26
C ARG A 482 -14.77 11.34 23.27
N GLU A 483 -14.42 12.61 23.12
CA GLU A 483 -13.44 13.31 23.94
C GLU A 483 -13.98 13.56 25.37
N GLY A 484 -15.28 13.85 25.49
CA GLY A 484 -15.94 14.07 26.78
C GLY A 484 -16.18 12.78 27.56
N HIS A 485 -15.88 12.81 28.86
CA HIS A 485 -16.17 11.69 29.76
C HIS A 485 -17.67 11.34 29.75
N GLY A 486 -18.00 10.07 29.47
CA GLY A 486 -19.38 9.61 29.41
C GLY A 486 -20.15 10.02 28.14
N GLU A 487 -19.50 10.64 27.15
CA GLU A 487 -20.11 10.97 25.85
C GLU A 487 -20.02 9.83 24.83
N SER A 488 -19.19 8.82 25.10
CA SER A 488 -19.06 7.66 24.22
C SER A 488 -20.37 6.86 24.16
N ARG A 489 -20.69 6.31 22.99
CA ARG A 489 -21.96 5.60 22.74
C ARG A 489 -21.70 4.29 22.01
N LEU A 490 -22.59 3.32 22.22
CA LEU A 490 -22.60 2.05 21.52
C LEU A 490 -23.94 1.90 20.80
N GLU A 491 -23.90 1.90 19.48
CA GLU A 491 -25.07 1.65 18.64
C GLU A 491 -25.08 0.20 18.16
N ARG A 492 -26.26 -0.41 18.09
CA ARG A 492 -26.43 -1.81 17.67
C ARG A 492 -27.37 -1.92 16.49
N ILE A 493 -26.96 -2.71 15.51
CA ILE A 493 -27.69 -2.95 14.26
C ILE A 493 -27.91 -4.46 14.14
N ASP A 494 -29.17 -4.85 13.93
CA ASP A 494 -29.59 -6.24 13.75
C ASP A 494 -29.53 -6.62 12.26
N PRO A 495 -28.56 -7.47 11.82
CA PRO A 495 -28.44 -7.89 10.42
C PRO A 495 -29.50 -8.93 10.01
N GLY A 496 -30.37 -9.37 10.94
CA GLY A 496 -31.51 -10.26 10.67
C GLY A 496 -32.77 -9.54 10.20
N ARG A 497 -32.86 -8.21 10.37
CA ARG A 497 -34.01 -7.39 9.95
C ARG A 497 -33.96 -7.07 8.45
N ALA A 498 -35.03 -7.38 7.73
CA ALA A 498 -35.06 -7.26 6.26
C ALA A 498 -34.86 -5.81 5.80
N GLU A 499 -35.49 -4.85 6.48
CA GLU A 499 -35.38 -3.42 6.20
C GLU A 499 -33.95 -2.87 6.37
N ILE A 500 -33.20 -3.41 7.34
CA ILE A 500 -31.78 -3.06 7.56
C ILE A 500 -30.90 -3.63 6.46
N VAL A 501 -31.18 -4.88 6.04
CA VAL A 501 -30.48 -5.51 4.92
C VAL A 501 -30.75 -4.78 3.62
N ASP A 502 -31.99 -4.40 3.34
CA ASP A 502 -32.34 -3.67 2.12
C ASP A 502 -31.73 -2.27 2.08
N GLU A 503 -31.69 -1.56 3.21
CA GLU A 503 -30.94 -0.31 3.30
C GLU A 503 -29.44 -0.53 3.05
N ALA A 504 -28.83 -1.53 3.70
CA ALA A 504 -27.42 -1.84 3.52
C ALA A 504 -27.09 -2.17 2.05
N ARG A 505 -27.96 -2.93 1.37
CA ARG A 505 -27.83 -3.20 -0.07
C ARG A 505 -27.89 -1.92 -0.88
N HIS A 506 -28.86 -1.05 -0.60
CA HIS A 506 -29.01 0.22 -1.31
C HIS A 506 -27.77 1.12 -1.14
N VAL A 507 -27.24 1.24 0.09
CA VAL A 507 -26.03 2.02 0.36
C VAL A 507 -24.83 1.48 -0.39
N ILE A 508 -24.55 0.18 -0.26
CA ILE A 508 -23.37 -0.43 -0.88
C ILE A 508 -23.49 -0.45 -2.41
N ALA A 509 -24.67 -0.73 -2.96
CA ALA A 509 -24.90 -0.66 -4.39
C ALA A 509 -24.69 0.76 -4.94
N GLY A 510 -25.20 1.78 -4.23
CA GLY A 510 -25.03 3.19 -4.62
C GLY A 510 -23.56 3.64 -4.65
N LEU A 511 -22.71 3.08 -3.79
CA LEU A 511 -21.28 3.36 -3.76
C LEU A 511 -20.47 2.48 -4.73
N ALA A 512 -20.81 1.20 -4.84
CA ALA A 512 -20.06 0.22 -5.61
C ALA A 512 -20.34 0.31 -7.11
N GLN A 513 -21.59 0.47 -7.52
CA GLN A 513 -21.95 0.42 -8.94
C GLN A 513 -21.18 1.46 -9.78
N PRO A 514 -21.08 2.74 -9.36
CA PRO A 514 -20.28 3.73 -10.09
C PRO A 514 -18.81 3.33 -10.23
N LEU A 515 -18.18 2.79 -9.18
CA LEU A 515 -16.79 2.32 -9.23
C LEU A 515 -16.60 1.14 -10.20
N LEU A 516 -17.59 0.23 -10.24
CA LEU A 516 -17.55 -0.94 -11.13
C LEU A 516 -17.73 -0.56 -12.60
N GLU A 517 -18.48 0.51 -12.87
CA GLU A 517 -18.75 1.02 -14.23
C GLU A 517 -17.69 2.01 -14.73
N ASP A 518 -16.97 2.69 -13.86
CA ASP A 518 -16.05 3.75 -14.26
C ASP A 518 -14.79 3.24 -14.99
N THR A 519 -14.51 3.83 -16.15
CA THR A 519 -13.31 3.61 -16.96
C THR A 519 -12.41 4.83 -17.04
N THR A 520 -12.85 6.00 -16.58
CA THR A 520 -12.15 7.27 -16.82
C THR A 520 -11.46 7.78 -15.57
N TYR A 521 -11.98 7.48 -14.37
CA TYR A 521 -11.47 7.98 -13.10
C TYR A 521 -11.32 9.49 -13.08
N GLU A 522 -12.29 10.21 -13.65
CA GLU A 522 -12.23 11.67 -13.76
C GLU A 522 -12.09 12.34 -12.38
N PRO A 523 -11.23 13.36 -12.25
CA PRO A 523 -11.13 14.15 -11.03
C PRO A 523 -12.46 14.85 -10.73
N ARG A 524 -12.95 14.71 -9.49
CA ARG A 524 -14.08 15.48 -8.97
C ARG A 524 -13.56 16.46 -7.94
N ALA A 525 -13.34 17.71 -8.33
CA ALA A 525 -12.84 18.72 -7.40
C ALA A 525 -13.89 19.10 -6.34
N GLY A 526 -13.46 19.31 -5.10
CA GLY A 526 -14.32 19.65 -3.96
C GLY A 526 -13.52 19.82 -2.67
N ARG A 527 -14.20 20.06 -1.54
CA ARG A 527 -13.54 20.34 -0.23
C ARG A 527 -12.49 19.30 0.18
N HIS A 528 -12.66 18.04 -0.20
CA HIS A 528 -11.70 16.96 0.06
C HIS A 528 -10.32 17.22 -0.60
N CYS A 529 -10.24 18.10 -1.61
CA CYS A 529 -8.99 18.48 -2.26
C CYS A 529 -7.99 19.14 -1.30
N HIS A 530 -8.43 19.78 -0.20
CA HIS A 530 -7.51 20.38 0.77
C HIS A 530 -6.60 19.37 1.49
N GLY A 531 -7.08 18.14 1.67
CA GLY A 531 -6.33 17.04 2.28
C GLY A 531 -6.04 15.89 1.31
N CYS A 532 -6.18 16.11 0.00
CA CYS A 532 -5.99 15.05 -0.99
C CYS A 532 -4.50 14.74 -1.20
N LEU A 533 -4.10 13.50 -0.91
CA LEU A 533 -2.72 13.00 -1.02
C LEU A 533 -2.16 12.97 -2.45
N ALA A 534 -2.99 13.23 -3.47
CA ALA A 534 -2.56 13.30 -4.86
C ALA A 534 -2.67 14.73 -5.43
N ARG A 535 -3.05 15.73 -4.61
CA ARG A 535 -3.30 17.11 -5.05
C ARG A 535 -2.09 17.69 -5.77
N THR A 536 -0.89 17.44 -5.25
CA THR A 536 0.38 17.96 -5.78
C THR A 536 0.54 17.74 -7.29
N TRP A 537 -0.07 16.68 -7.84
CA TRP A 537 -0.02 16.38 -9.29
C TRP A 537 -1.37 16.54 -10.00
N CYS A 538 -2.42 16.89 -9.28
CA CYS A 538 -3.79 16.99 -9.77
C CYS A 538 -4.19 18.45 -10.04
N ARG A 539 -4.11 18.88 -11.31
CA ARG A 539 -4.45 20.25 -11.71
C ARG A 539 -5.86 20.70 -11.26
N PRO A 540 -6.95 19.93 -11.45
CA PRO A 540 -8.28 20.33 -10.96
C PRO A 540 -8.34 20.50 -9.44
N GLY A 541 -7.70 19.60 -8.69
CA GLY A 541 -7.68 19.66 -7.23
C GLY A 541 -6.87 20.84 -6.70
N SER A 542 -5.72 21.13 -7.32
CA SER A 542 -4.91 22.32 -7.00
C SER A 542 -5.65 23.61 -7.31
N ALA A 543 -6.31 23.71 -8.47
CA ALA A 543 -7.12 24.88 -8.82
C ALA A 543 -8.23 25.12 -7.78
N TYR A 544 -8.99 24.09 -7.42
CA TYR A 544 -10.02 24.21 -6.40
C TYR A 544 -9.47 24.71 -5.05
N ALA A 545 -8.36 24.15 -4.59
CA ALA A 545 -7.77 24.53 -3.31
C ALA A 545 -7.26 25.98 -3.30
N THR A 546 -6.76 26.47 -4.44
CA THR A 546 -6.37 27.87 -4.63
C THR A 546 -7.58 28.80 -4.66
N ASP A 547 -8.65 28.41 -5.36
CA ASP A 547 -9.86 29.23 -5.50
C ASP A 547 -10.71 29.27 -4.22
N HIS A 548 -10.55 28.27 -3.33
CA HIS A 548 -11.33 28.10 -2.10
C HIS A 548 -10.43 27.91 -0.88
N PRO A 549 -9.58 28.86 -0.51
CA PRO A 549 -8.67 28.69 0.62
C PRO A 549 -9.43 28.36 1.91
N LEU A 550 -8.88 27.45 2.73
CA LEU A 550 -9.42 27.22 4.07
C LEU A 550 -9.28 28.51 4.88
N PRO A 551 -10.27 28.88 5.71
CA PRO A 551 -10.11 29.99 6.63
C PRO A 551 -8.83 29.76 7.43
N HIS A 552 -7.92 30.74 7.46
CA HIS A 552 -6.75 30.65 8.32
C HIS A 552 -7.25 30.50 9.77
N GLY A 553 -7.05 29.31 10.33
CA GLY A 553 -7.13 29.14 11.78
C GLY A 553 -6.11 30.11 12.41
N PRO A 554 -6.43 30.72 13.55
CA PRO A 554 -5.47 31.58 14.24
C PRO A 554 -4.28 30.71 14.68
N GLY A 555 -3.14 30.78 13.98
CA GLY A 555 -1.94 30.05 14.41
C GLY A 555 -0.88 29.66 13.37
N ALA A 556 -0.89 30.16 12.13
CA ALA A 556 0.23 29.94 11.20
C ALA A 556 0.90 31.28 10.87
N PHE A 557 1.71 31.79 11.80
CA PHE A 557 2.66 32.85 11.45
C PHE A 557 3.78 32.25 10.59
N SER A 558 3.90 32.83 9.40
CA SER A 558 4.97 32.64 8.44
C SER A 558 6.34 32.83 9.08
N SER A 559 7.14 31.77 9.11
CA SER A 559 8.58 31.85 9.27
C SER A 559 9.23 31.84 7.89
N ALA A 560 9.27 33.01 7.25
CA ALA A 560 10.21 33.36 6.18
C ALA A 560 10.03 34.83 5.82
N ASP A 561 10.89 35.69 6.34
CA ASP A 561 11.63 36.58 5.45
C ASP A 561 12.99 36.86 6.06
N GLY A 562 14.02 36.35 5.38
CA GLY A 562 15.41 36.57 5.70
C GLY A 562 15.97 37.60 4.74
N SER A 563 16.50 38.67 5.34
CA SER A 563 17.74 39.36 4.93
C SER A 563 17.71 40.21 3.66
N GLU A 564 18.11 41.49 3.82
CA GLU A 564 19.18 42.03 2.98
C GLU A 564 20.15 42.93 3.79
N PRO A 565 21.42 43.01 3.38
CA PRO A 565 22.52 43.62 4.12
C PRO A 565 22.82 45.06 3.65
N SER A 566 23.43 45.89 4.49
CA SER A 566 24.38 46.94 4.05
C SER A 566 25.13 47.57 5.21
N ALA A 567 26.41 47.80 4.96
CA ALA A 567 27.43 48.30 5.87
C ALA A 567 27.48 49.83 5.92
N GLU A 568 28.09 50.32 7.01
CA GLU A 568 28.83 51.59 7.21
C GLU A 568 28.14 52.95 6.99
N LEU A 569 28.02 53.72 8.09
CA LEU A 569 28.75 54.99 8.31
C LEU A 569 28.32 55.66 9.63
N THR A 570 29.17 55.57 10.66
CA THR A 570 29.38 56.63 11.69
C THR A 570 29.89 57.93 11.02
N PRO A 571 29.89 59.14 11.64
CA PRO A 571 30.03 59.43 13.08
C PRO A 571 29.28 60.67 13.65
N ARG A 572 29.24 60.82 14.99
CA ARG A 572 29.80 61.97 15.77
C ARG A 572 29.20 62.11 17.18
N GLY A 573 30.11 62.11 18.17
CA GLY A 573 30.16 62.86 19.47
C GLY A 573 28.92 62.94 20.37
N GLY A 574 28.98 62.80 21.69
CA GLY A 574 30.08 62.79 22.66
C GLY A 574 29.54 63.28 24.02
N ILE A 575 30.35 63.14 25.09
CA ILE A 575 30.21 63.63 26.49
C ILE A 575 29.51 62.61 27.43
N SER A 576 30.23 61.84 28.26
CA SER A 576 30.75 62.13 29.63
C SER A 576 29.61 62.42 30.62
N SER A 577 29.42 61.77 31.79
CA SER A 577 30.37 61.43 32.86
C SER A 577 29.70 60.54 33.93
N ASN A 578 30.52 59.78 34.68
CA ASN A 578 30.48 59.31 36.09
C ASN A 578 29.14 59.44 36.88
N ASP A 579 28.71 58.45 37.68
CA ASP A 579 29.42 57.60 38.66
C ASP A 579 29.01 56.12 38.57
#